data_AF-A0A1Z7YN21-F1
#
_entry.id   AF-A0A1Z7YN21-F1
#
_cell.length_a   1.000
_cell.length_b   1.000
_cell.length_c   1.000
_cell.angle_alpha   90.00
_cell.angle_beta   90.00
_cell.angle_gamma   90.00
#
_symmetry.space_group_name_H-M   'P 1'
#
loop_
_entity.id
_entity.type
_entity.pdbx_description
1 polymer ?
#
loop_
_entity_poly.entity_id
_entity_poly.type
_entity_poly.pdbx_seq_one_letter_code
_entity_poly.pdbx_strand_id
1 'polypeptide(L)'
;MRFQEVMYIKNKCTEKMLKRLMVVLMGVFMMLSGCAIIASKHKLYDGEVANAVTILSSPTIQVTYIDNQDMGYSFIGQGKEFSVLPGEHTLIIEYADFWSPATGEDEKVVSRPVKLTFTAEPNQTYELSHEGLVTLESSKLFSKKPVFFVKNIVTDNIVDAIFEVSAPKSFFPKLKFESTPEYQFTSDSVVVIPVPKVSQVTARVENSVEAVNDPVKEVKENAGRVERLQKLWARATQDEKTIFLQWITVK
;
A
#
# COMPACT_ATOMS: atom_id res chain seq x y z
N MET A 1 29.41 48.57 62.56
CA MET A 1 29.45 47.14 62.18
C MET A 1 28.10 46.54 61.75
N ARG A 2 26.94 47.19 61.92
CA ARG A 2 25.63 46.55 61.65
C ARG A 2 25.10 46.65 60.20
N PHE A 3 25.72 47.45 59.34
CA PHE A 3 25.26 47.68 57.95
C PHE A 3 25.90 46.74 56.90
N GLN A 4 27.09 46.20 57.14
CA GLN A 4 27.75 45.28 56.18
C GLN A 4 27.15 43.87 56.18
N GLU A 5 26.67 43.36 57.33
CA GLU A 5 26.08 42.01 57.40
C GLU A 5 24.74 41.91 56.67
N VAL A 6 23.89 42.95 56.74
CA VAL A 6 22.56 42.94 56.13
C VAL A 6 22.65 42.94 54.59
N MET A 7 23.63 43.65 54.03
CA MET A 7 23.82 43.69 52.56
C MET A 7 24.42 42.39 52.02
N TYR A 8 25.32 41.74 52.77
CA TYR A 8 25.93 40.46 52.40
C TYR A 8 24.93 39.29 52.40
N ILE A 9 24.01 39.25 53.37
CA ILE A 9 22.98 38.20 53.47
C ILE A 9 21.95 38.31 52.33
N LYS A 10 21.56 39.53 51.95
CA LYS A 10 20.57 39.76 50.88
C LYS A 10 21.11 39.29 49.53
N ASN A 11 22.38 39.59 49.22
CA ASN A 11 23.02 39.22 47.95
C ASN A 11 23.20 37.69 47.81
N LYS A 12 23.57 37.02 48.91
CA LYS A 12 23.74 35.55 48.96
C LYS A 12 22.41 34.80 48.82
N CYS A 13 21.30 35.41 49.25
CA CYS A 13 19.96 34.83 49.13
C CYS A 13 19.44 34.93 47.68
N THR A 14 19.65 36.06 47.00
CA THR A 14 19.31 36.24 45.57
C THR A 14 20.12 35.34 44.65
N GLU A 15 21.40 35.12 44.91
CA GLU A 15 22.22 34.23 44.08
C GLU A 15 21.80 32.76 44.21
N LYS A 16 21.39 32.35 45.43
CA LYS A 16 20.92 30.98 45.71
C LYS A 16 19.52 30.73 45.15
N MET A 17 18.65 31.74 45.16
CA MET A 17 17.33 31.71 44.50
C MET A 17 17.47 31.71 42.97
N LEU A 18 18.39 32.50 42.40
CA LEU A 18 18.64 32.54 40.95
C LEU A 18 19.25 31.25 40.42
N LYS A 19 20.19 30.63 41.17
CA LYS A 19 20.74 29.30 40.83
C LYS A 19 19.69 28.19 40.91
N ARG A 20 18.80 28.23 41.91
CA ARG A 20 17.67 27.27 42.00
C ARG A 20 16.66 27.48 40.88
N LEU A 21 16.36 28.73 40.52
CA LEU A 21 15.48 29.05 39.40
C LEU A 21 16.07 28.58 38.06
N MET A 22 17.36 28.81 37.83
CA MET A 22 18.08 28.33 36.64
C MET A 22 18.09 26.79 36.55
N VAL A 23 18.32 26.08 37.65
CA VAL A 23 18.29 24.60 37.66
C VAL A 23 16.88 24.05 37.39
N VAL A 24 15.84 24.71 37.89
CA VAL A 24 14.45 24.34 37.58
C VAL A 24 14.11 24.65 36.11
N LEU A 25 14.54 25.80 35.58
CA LEU A 25 14.31 26.16 34.18
C LEU A 25 15.05 25.22 33.21
N MET A 26 16.27 24.82 33.55
CA MET A 26 17.09 23.87 32.77
C MET A 26 16.48 22.45 32.80
N GLY A 27 15.88 22.05 33.93
CA GLY A 27 15.17 20.77 34.06
C GLY A 27 13.87 20.72 33.28
N VAL A 28 13.13 21.84 33.19
CA VAL A 28 11.89 21.94 32.40
C VAL A 28 12.18 21.91 30.90
N PHE A 29 13.31 22.46 30.44
CA PHE A 29 13.69 22.45 29.02
C PHE A 29 14.10 21.05 28.51
N MET A 30 14.65 20.19 29.39
CA MET A 30 15.03 18.81 29.04
C MET A 30 13.85 17.83 28.93
N MET A 31 12.63 18.20 29.36
CA MET A 31 11.45 17.33 29.26
C MET A 31 10.58 17.58 28.03
N LEU A 32 10.95 18.54 27.18
CA LEU A 32 10.22 18.84 25.93
C LEU A 32 10.76 18.10 24.69
N SER A 33 11.85 17.34 24.79
CA SER A 33 12.32 16.45 23.72
C SER A 33 11.67 15.06 23.83
N GLY A 34 10.34 15.03 23.89
CA GLY A 34 9.54 13.82 23.89
C GLY A 34 9.30 13.31 22.48
N CYS A 35 10.11 12.34 22.05
CA CYS A 35 9.90 11.33 21.00
C CYS A 35 8.92 11.69 19.86
N ALA A 36 9.41 12.34 18.80
CA ALA A 36 8.88 12.04 17.47
C ALA A 36 9.36 10.63 17.11
N ILE A 37 8.56 9.60 17.40
CA ILE A 37 8.76 8.27 16.81
C ILE A 37 8.41 8.45 15.33
N ILE A 38 9.42 8.79 14.54
CA ILE A 38 9.31 8.88 13.09
C ILE A 38 8.97 7.47 12.62
N ALA A 39 7.73 7.26 12.18
CA ALA A 39 7.39 6.09 11.39
C ALA A 39 8.34 6.09 10.20
N SER A 40 9.30 5.17 10.18
CA SER A 40 10.37 5.16 9.19
C SER A 40 9.75 4.93 7.81
N LYS A 41 9.84 5.91 6.92
CA LYS A 41 9.48 5.78 5.51
C LYS A 41 10.31 4.64 4.88
N HIS A 42 9.65 3.60 4.40
CA HIS A 42 10.31 2.45 3.79
C HIS A 42 10.60 2.74 2.31
N LYS A 43 11.87 2.95 1.98
CA LYS A 43 12.31 3.30 0.63
C LYS A 43 12.63 2.04 -0.19
N LEU A 44 12.06 1.94 -1.38
CA LEU A 44 12.12 0.77 -2.27
C LEU A 44 12.97 1.02 -3.53
N TYR A 45 13.94 1.93 -3.42
CA TYR A 45 14.84 2.29 -4.51
C TYR A 45 16.20 2.74 -3.96
N ASP A 46 17.23 2.63 -4.78
CA ASP A 46 18.57 3.09 -4.42
C ASP A 46 18.83 4.55 -4.83
N GLY A 47 19.69 5.24 -4.08
CA GLY A 47 20.13 6.61 -4.40
C GLY A 47 19.08 7.70 -4.13
N GLU A 48 19.45 8.97 -4.30
CA GLU A 48 18.51 10.09 -4.15
C GLU A 48 17.71 10.28 -5.45
N VAL A 49 16.39 10.29 -5.34
CA VAL A 49 15.49 10.55 -6.46
C VAL A 49 14.57 11.70 -6.10
N ALA A 50 14.54 12.72 -6.96
CA ALA A 50 13.76 13.94 -6.72
C ALA A 50 12.26 13.75 -6.97
N ASN A 51 11.89 12.70 -7.72
CA ASN A 51 10.53 12.42 -8.18
C ASN A 51 9.87 11.23 -7.46
N ALA A 52 10.34 10.89 -6.26
CA ALA A 52 9.80 9.76 -5.51
C ALA A 52 8.30 9.90 -5.24
N VAL A 53 7.60 8.78 -5.31
CA VAL A 53 6.19 8.67 -4.95
C VAL A 53 6.08 8.14 -3.52
N THR A 54 5.09 8.61 -2.79
CA THR A 54 4.78 8.12 -1.44
C THR A 54 3.46 7.34 -1.44
N ILE A 55 3.46 6.14 -0.88
CA ILE A 55 2.25 5.33 -0.66
C ILE A 55 2.02 5.25 0.86
N LEU A 56 0.85 5.67 1.30
CA LEU A 56 0.39 5.63 2.68
C LEU A 56 -0.62 4.50 2.83
N SER A 57 -0.37 3.60 3.77
CA SER A 57 -1.32 2.57 4.17
C SER A 57 -2.02 2.98 5.46
N SER A 58 -3.35 2.83 5.50
CA SER A 58 -4.11 3.04 6.73
C SER A 58 -3.75 1.98 7.80
N PRO A 59 -4.05 2.22 9.09
CA PRO A 59 -3.76 1.28 10.18
C PRO A 59 -4.37 -0.12 10.03
N THR A 60 -5.46 -0.22 9.27
CA THR A 60 -6.23 -1.45 9.03
C THR A 60 -5.93 -2.10 7.69
N ILE A 61 -5.05 -1.51 6.88
CA ILE A 61 -4.57 -2.08 5.62
C ILE A 61 -3.12 -2.49 5.83
N GLN A 62 -2.86 -3.78 5.71
CA GLN A 62 -1.50 -4.30 5.70
C GLN A 62 -1.03 -4.46 4.26
N VAL A 63 0.14 -3.91 3.95
CA VAL A 63 0.82 -4.12 2.68
C VAL A 63 1.87 -5.19 2.89
N THR A 64 1.66 -6.34 2.26
CA THR A 64 2.52 -7.52 2.39
C THR A 64 3.61 -7.54 1.32
N TYR A 65 3.27 -7.17 0.08
CA TYR A 65 4.23 -7.05 -1.02
C TYR A 65 4.05 -5.74 -1.77
N ILE A 66 5.15 -5.20 -2.28
CA ILE A 66 5.21 -4.13 -3.28
C ILE A 66 6.17 -4.56 -4.37
N ASP A 67 5.71 -4.65 -5.61
CA ASP A 67 6.51 -5.05 -6.79
C ASP A 67 7.31 -6.33 -6.57
N ASN A 68 6.64 -7.37 -6.05
CA ASN A 68 7.21 -8.66 -5.68
C ASN A 68 8.24 -8.64 -4.53
N GLN A 69 8.51 -7.50 -3.92
CA GLN A 69 9.31 -7.39 -2.71
C GLN A 69 8.42 -7.57 -1.48
N ASP A 70 8.78 -8.49 -0.60
CA ASP A 70 8.12 -8.68 0.71
C ASP A 70 8.48 -7.51 1.64
N MET A 71 7.47 -6.89 2.22
CA MET A 71 7.64 -5.75 3.13
C MET A 71 7.93 -6.19 4.57
N GLY A 72 7.70 -7.45 4.91
CA GLY A 72 7.99 -8.00 6.24
C GLY A 72 7.18 -7.40 7.38
N TYR A 73 6.08 -6.70 7.07
CA TYR A 73 5.20 -6.08 8.07
C TYR A 73 4.01 -6.97 8.38
N SER A 74 3.75 -7.20 9.67
CA SER A 74 2.60 -7.99 10.14
C SER A 74 1.86 -7.36 11.32
N PHE A 75 2.23 -6.13 11.70
CA PHE A 75 1.64 -5.46 12.85
C PHE A 75 0.43 -4.63 12.43
N ILE A 76 -0.72 -4.96 13.01
CA ILE A 76 -2.02 -4.31 12.78
C ILE A 76 -2.13 -3.05 13.64
N GLY A 77 -2.84 -2.03 13.16
CA GLY A 77 -3.15 -0.82 13.94
C GLY A 77 -2.12 0.29 13.79
N GLN A 78 -1.17 0.16 12.85
CA GLN A 78 -0.22 1.23 12.53
C GLN A 78 -0.16 1.46 11.03
N GLY A 79 -0.41 2.71 10.63
CA GLY A 79 -0.16 3.13 9.25
C GLY A 79 1.30 2.93 8.85
N LYS A 80 1.53 2.82 7.54
CA LYS A 80 2.86 2.62 6.95
C LYS A 80 3.05 3.58 5.79
N GLU A 81 4.29 4.02 5.62
CA GLU A 81 4.67 4.91 4.53
C GLU A 81 5.76 4.22 3.70
N PHE A 82 5.52 4.09 2.41
CA PHE A 82 6.43 3.49 1.44
C PHE A 82 6.84 4.53 0.42
N SER A 83 8.10 4.51 0.01
CA SER A 83 8.62 5.36 -1.07
C SER A 83 8.98 4.49 -2.27
N VAL A 84 8.36 4.76 -3.41
CA VAL A 84 8.59 4.05 -4.69
C VAL A 84 8.98 5.04 -5.80
N LEU A 85 9.53 4.52 -6.89
CA LEU A 85 9.71 5.30 -8.12
C LEU A 85 8.35 5.54 -8.80
N PRO A 86 8.20 6.52 -9.70
CA PRO A 86 6.99 6.64 -10.51
C PRO A 86 6.84 5.48 -11.50
N GLY A 87 5.61 5.06 -11.79
CA GLY A 87 5.33 3.95 -12.70
C GLY A 87 4.13 3.11 -12.29
N GLU A 88 3.95 1.97 -12.95
CA GLU A 88 2.96 0.97 -12.53
C GLU A 88 3.50 0.20 -11.33
N HIS A 89 2.68 0.07 -10.29
CA HIS A 89 3.00 -0.73 -9.11
C HIS A 89 1.96 -1.80 -8.87
N THR A 90 2.44 -2.95 -8.40
CA THR A 90 1.58 -4.05 -7.94
C THR A 90 1.82 -4.32 -6.47
N LEU A 91 0.77 -4.16 -5.67
CA LEU A 91 0.77 -4.37 -4.24
C LEU A 91 -0.07 -5.60 -3.89
N ILE A 92 0.37 -6.34 -2.88
CA ILE A 92 -0.49 -7.35 -2.23
C ILE A 92 -0.88 -6.81 -0.85
N ILE A 93 -2.17 -6.56 -0.68
CA ILE A 93 -2.72 -5.95 0.53
C ILE A 93 -3.76 -6.84 1.20
N GLU A 94 -3.96 -6.66 2.49
CA GLU A 94 -5.04 -7.31 3.25
C GLU A 94 -5.66 -6.30 4.23
N TYR A 95 -6.96 -6.45 4.47
CA TYR A 95 -7.59 -5.81 5.61
C TYR A 95 -7.32 -6.64 6.85
N ALA A 96 -6.91 -5.97 7.92
CA ALA A 96 -6.77 -6.60 9.20
C ALA A 96 -7.04 -5.60 10.32
N ASP A 97 -7.77 -6.06 11.32
CA ASP A 97 -8.20 -5.22 12.43
C ASP A 97 -8.34 -6.04 13.71
N PHE A 98 -8.32 -5.36 14.85
CA PHE A 98 -8.42 -5.96 16.17
C PHE A 98 -9.59 -5.34 16.94
N TRP A 99 -10.53 -6.18 17.35
CA TRP A 99 -11.74 -5.77 18.03
C TRP A 99 -11.73 -6.28 19.46
N SER A 100 -12.05 -5.40 20.41
CA SER A 100 -12.21 -5.75 21.83
C SER A 100 -13.66 -5.51 22.25
N PRO A 101 -14.61 -6.39 21.87
CA PRO A 101 -16.00 -6.24 22.26
C PRO A 101 -16.17 -6.33 23.78
N ALA A 102 -17.23 -5.71 24.31
CA ALA A 102 -17.54 -5.70 25.74
C ALA A 102 -17.79 -7.10 26.34
N THR A 103 -17.99 -8.12 25.50
CA THR A 103 -18.07 -9.54 25.90
C THR A 103 -16.76 -10.07 26.46
N GLY A 104 -15.63 -9.36 26.26
CA GLY A 104 -14.33 -9.66 26.85
C GLY A 104 -13.45 -10.61 26.03
N GLU A 105 -13.91 -11.03 24.85
CA GLU A 105 -13.12 -11.85 23.92
C GLU A 105 -12.62 -10.98 22.77
N ASP A 106 -11.32 -10.71 22.77
CA ASP A 106 -10.68 -10.01 21.67
C ASP A 106 -10.74 -10.84 20.38
N GLU A 107 -11.05 -10.19 19.26
CA GLU A 107 -11.19 -10.83 17.96
C GLU A 107 -10.37 -10.12 16.90
N LYS A 108 -9.48 -10.87 16.25
CA LYS A 108 -8.75 -10.42 15.06
C LYS A 108 -9.58 -10.76 13.81
N VAL A 109 -9.88 -9.75 13.00
CA VAL A 109 -10.59 -9.90 11.72
C VAL A 109 -9.60 -9.66 10.59
N VAL A 110 -9.50 -10.58 9.64
CA VAL A 110 -8.57 -10.49 8.49
C VAL A 110 -9.30 -10.87 7.21
N SER A 111 -9.03 -10.15 6.12
CA SER A 111 -9.52 -10.49 4.78
C SER A 111 -8.62 -11.47 4.05
N ARG A 112 -9.07 -11.94 2.89
CA ARG A 112 -8.14 -12.55 1.93
C ARG A 112 -7.21 -11.50 1.34
N PRO A 113 -6.00 -11.88 0.89
CA PRO A 113 -5.12 -10.99 0.13
C PRO A 113 -5.79 -10.48 -1.15
N VAL A 114 -5.53 -9.21 -1.46
CA VAL A 114 -5.99 -8.51 -2.66
C VAL A 114 -4.77 -7.99 -3.40
N LYS A 115 -4.69 -8.29 -4.69
CA LYS A 115 -3.71 -7.70 -5.59
C LYS A 115 -4.27 -6.38 -6.09
N LEU A 116 -3.54 -5.31 -5.81
CA LEU A 116 -3.82 -3.94 -6.23
C LEU A 116 -2.79 -3.55 -7.29
N THR A 117 -3.24 -3.15 -8.47
CA THR A 117 -2.39 -2.56 -9.51
C THR A 117 -2.86 -1.16 -9.84
N PHE A 118 -1.96 -0.19 -9.81
CA PHE A 118 -2.24 1.21 -10.17
C PHE A 118 -1.00 1.91 -10.72
N THR A 119 -1.19 3.02 -11.43
CA THR A 119 -0.11 3.84 -11.96
C THR A 119 0.12 5.06 -11.08
N ALA A 120 1.36 5.20 -10.60
CA ALA A 120 1.83 6.30 -9.78
C ALA A 120 2.54 7.38 -10.60
N GLU A 121 2.06 8.61 -10.49
CA GLU A 121 2.66 9.80 -11.08
C GLU A 121 3.76 10.38 -10.18
N PRO A 122 4.78 11.04 -10.75
CA PRO A 122 5.90 11.59 -9.98
C PRO A 122 5.46 12.65 -8.97
N ASN A 123 6.15 12.68 -7.82
CA ASN A 123 5.91 13.64 -6.72
C ASN A 123 4.50 13.61 -6.13
N GLN A 124 3.75 12.52 -6.35
CA GLN A 124 2.44 12.35 -5.76
C GLN A 124 2.50 11.55 -4.46
N THR A 125 1.44 11.67 -3.68
CA THR A 125 1.22 10.83 -2.50
C THR A 125 -0.14 10.15 -2.62
N TYR A 126 -0.15 8.84 -2.44
CA TYR A 126 -1.32 7.99 -2.58
C TYR A 126 -1.67 7.35 -1.24
N GLU A 127 -2.93 7.44 -0.82
CA GLU A 127 -3.45 6.81 0.38
C GLU A 127 -4.30 5.60 0.00
N LEU A 128 -3.92 4.43 0.53
CA LEU A 128 -4.72 3.22 0.51
C LEU A 128 -5.76 3.31 1.62
N SER A 129 -7.02 3.15 1.28
CA SER A 129 -8.12 3.29 2.23
C SER A 129 -9.33 2.41 1.86
N HIS A 130 -10.26 2.30 2.80
CA HIS A 130 -11.53 1.61 2.65
C HIS A 130 -12.62 2.38 3.41
N GLU A 131 -13.89 2.00 3.23
CA GLU A 131 -15.00 2.63 3.97
C GLU A 131 -14.83 2.47 5.48
N GLY A 132 -15.23 3.47 6.27
CA GLY A 132 -15.08 3.41 7.72
C GLY A 132 -15.89 2.27 8.33
N LEU A 133 -15.22 1.33 9.01
CA LEU A 133 -15.85 0.18 9.68
C LEU A 133 -15.94 0.46 11.18
N VAL A 134 -17.16 0.58 11.70
CA VAL A 134 -17.42 0.98 13.10
C VAL A 134 -17.93 -0.16 13.98
N THR A 135 -18.34 -1.28 13.37
CA THR A 135 -18.80 -2.46 14.12
C THR A 135 -18.02 -3.70 13.72
N LEU A 136 -17.84 -4.62 14.69
CA LEU A 136 -17.26 -5.95 14.45
C LEU A 136 -17.99 -6.70 13.32
N GLU A 137 -19.31 -6.55 13.22
CA GLU A 137 -20.09 -7.16 12.16
C GLU A 137 -19.75 -6.57 10.78
N SER A 138 -19.65 -5.23 10.67
CA SER A 138 -19.21 -4.59 9.42
C SER A 138 -17.82 -5.05 9.00
N SER A 139 -16.91 -5.22 9.95
CA SER A 139 -15.55 -5.72 9.71
C SER A 139 -15.56 -7.15 9.19
N LYS A 140 -16.40 -8.03 9.75
CA LYS A 140 -16.56 -9.42 9.28
C LYS A 140 -17.21 -9.52 7.91
N LEU A 141 -18.07 -8.58 7.54
CA LEU A 141 -18.67 -8.54 6.21
C LEU A 141 -17.64 -8.03 5.19
N PHE A 142 -16.95 -6.95 5.53
CA PHE A 142 -15.88 -6.39 4.71
C PHE A 142 -14.77 -7.42 4.46
N SER A 143 -14.34 -8.17 5.47
CA SER A 143 -13.26 -9.16 5.32
C SER A 143 -13.56 -10.27 4.30
N LYS A 144 -14.83 -10.58 4.05
CA LYS A 144 -15.25 -11.59 3.06
C LYS A 144 -15.13 -11.06 1.63
N LYS A 145 -15.42 -9.77 1.43
CA LYS A 145 -15.46 -9.07 0.14
C LYS A 145 -14.90 -7.66 0.31
N PRO A 146 -13.58 -7.51 0.49
CA PRO A 146 -12.98 -6.23 0.79
C PRO A 146 -13.05 -5.32 -0.44
N VAL A 147 -13.39 -4.05 -0.22
CA VAL A 147 -13.41 -3.01 -1.26
C VAL A 147 -12.51 -1.88 -0.80
N PHE A 148 -11.40 -1.69 -1.51
CA PHE A 148 -10.42 -0.66 -1.23
C PHE A 148 -10.48 0.44 -2.30
N PHE A 149 -9.86 1.58 -2.00
CA PHE A 149 -9.64 2.67 -2.94
C PHE A 149 -8.24 3.25 -2.76
N VAL A 150 -7.72 3.82 -3.85
CA VAL A 150 -6.45 4.57 -3.87
C VAL A 150 -6.79 6.03 -4.08
N LYS A 151 -6.50 6.87 -3.11
CA LYS A 151 -6.73 8.31 -3.19
C LYS A 151 -5.40 9.03 -3.38
N ASN A 152 -5.29 9.87 -4.41
CA ASN A 152 -4.19 10.83 -4.48
C ASN A 152 -4.50 11.99 -3.55
N ILE A 153 -3.73 12.17 -2.48
CA ILE A 153 -3.98 13.22 -1.48
C ILE A 153 -3.57 14.62 -1.95
N VAL A 154 -2.72 14.71 -2.97
CA VAL A 154 -2.28 15.99 -3.54
C VAL A 154 -3.35 16.56 -4.45
N THR A 155 -4.00 15.71 -5.26
CA THR A 155 -5.06 16.12 -6.19
C THR A 155 -6.47 15.91 -5.65
N ASP A 156 -6.60 15.27 -4.48
CA ASP A 156 -7.85 14.89 -3.81
C ASP A 156 -8.76 13.94 -4.63
N ASN A 157 -8.21 13.26 -5.64
CA ASN A 157 -8.96 12.39 -6.54
C ASN A 157 -8.73 10.90 -6.24
N ILE A 158 -9.76 10.08 -6.49
CA ILE A 158 -9.62 8.62 -6.51
C ILE A 158 -8.97 8.22 -7.83
N VAL A 159 -7.92 7.40 -7.73
CA VAL A 159 -7.13 6.91 -8.87
C VAL A 159 -7.78 5.64 -9.42
N ASP A 160 -7.71 5.47 -10.74
CA ASP A 160 -8.10 4.22 -11.36
C ASP A 160 -7.13 3.10 -10.94
N ALA A 161 -7.68 2.04 -10.35
CA ALA A 161 -6.92 0.96 -9.75
C ALA A 161 -7.65 -0.36 -9.95
N ILE A 162 -6.89 -1.40 -10.26
CA ILE A 162 -7.40 -2.75 -10.49
C ILE A 162 -7.23 -3.53 -9.19
N PHE A 163 -8.33 -4.08 -8.68
CA PHE A 163 -8.34 -4.92 -7.49
C PHE A 163 -8.73 -6.34 -7.83
N GLU A 164 -7.90 -7.29 -7.45
CA GLU A 164 -8.12 -8.70 -7.64
C GLU A 164 -8.05 -9.46 -6.31
N VAL A 165 -9.17 -10.00 -5.86
CA VAL A 165 -9.22 -10.78 -4.62
C VAL A 165 -8.71 -12.19 -4.87
N SER A 166 -7.75 -12.65 -4.06
CA SER A 166 -7.19 -14.00 -4.19
C SER A 166 -8.22 -15.11 -3.94
N ALA A 167 -8.02 -16.24 -4.62
CA ALA A 167 -8.71 -17.48 -4.35
C ALA A 167 -7.81 -18.42 -3.52
N PRO A 168 -8.37 -19.25 -2.62
CA PRO A 168 -7.61 -20.34 -2.01
C PRO A 168 -7.07 -21.26 -3.10
N LYS A 169 -5.77 -21.58 -3.06
CA LYS A 169 -5.18 -22.57 -3.96
C LYS A 169 -5.81 -23.92 -3.64
N SER A 170 -6.64 -24.42 -4.55
CA SER A 170 -7.32 -25.70 -4.38
C SER A 170 -6.31 -26.83 -4.53
N PHE A 171 -5.76 -27.30 -3.40
CA PHE A 171 -5.07 -28.58 -3.34
C PHE A 171 -6.12 -29.68 -3.19
N PHE A 172 -6.00 -30.73 -4.01
CA PHE A 172 -6.89 -31.89 -4.01
C PHE A 172 -7.27 -32.37 -2.58
N PRO A 173 -8.51 -32.86 -2.36
CA PRO A 173 -9.16 -32.97 -1.05
C PRO A 173 -8.61 -34.05 -0.09
N LYS A 174 -7.37 -34.54 -0.24
CA LYS A 174 -6.84 -35.65 0.56
C LYS A 174 -5.59 -35.37 1.40
N LEU A 175 -5.04 -34.16 1.39
CA LEU A 175 -3.92 -33.83 2.27
C LEU A 175 -4.21 -32.53 3.02
N LYS A 176 -4.70 -32.66 4.25
CA LYS A 176 -4.83 -31.54 5.18
C LYS A 176 -3.45 -31.31 5.80
N PHE A 177 -2.68 -30.40 5.22
CA PHE A 177 -1.55 -29.80 5.92
C PHE A 177 -2.08 -28.57 6.67
N GLU A 178 -1.76 -28.52 7.96
CA GLU A 178 -2.04 -27.40 8.88
C GLU A 178 -1.07 -26.25 8.57
N SER A 179 -1.12 -25.76 7.33
CA SER A 179 -0.26 -24.71 6.82
C SER A 179 -1.14 -23.61 6.22
N THR A 180 -0.75 -22.35 6.48
CA THR A 180 -1.36 -21.12 5.96
C THR A 180 -1.88 -21.33 4.53
N PRO A 181 -3.16 -21.01 4.23
CA PRO A 181 -3.69 -21.19 2.89
C PRO A 181 -2.81 -20.47 1.89
N GLU A 182 -2.26 -21.22 0.93
CA GLU A 182 -1.54 -20.64 -0.19
C GLU A 182 -2.59 -19.97 -1.09
N TYR A 183 -2.44 -18.68 -1.37
CA TYR A 183 -3.38 -17.90 -2.16
C TYR A 183 -2.90 -17.80 -3.60
N GLN A 184 -3.83 -17.79 -4.56
CA GLN A 184 -3.55 -17.61 -5.98
C GLN A 184 -4.41 -16.48 -6.54
N PHE A 185 -3.79 -15.61 -7.35
CA PHE A 185 -4.51 -14.65 -8.18
C PHE A 185 -4.74 -15.24 -9.58
N THR A 186 -5.88 -14.95 -10.17
CA THR A 186 -6.23 -15.27 -11.56
C THR A 186 -5.17 -14.73 -12.53
N SER A 187 -4.66 -13.53 -12.30
CA SER A 187 -3.57 -12.94 -13.10
C SER A 187 -2.26 -13.72 -13.06
N ASP A 188 -2.00 -14.50 -12.00
CA ASP A 188 -0.79 -15.35 -11.90
C ASP A 188 -0.93 -16.66 -12.69
N SER A 189 -2.13 -16.99 -13.18
CA SER A 189 -2.40 -18.20 -13.94
C SER A 189 -1.95 -18.06 -15.41
N VAL A 190 -0.69 -17.69 -15.63
CA VAL A 190 -0.03 -17.94 -16.90
C VAL A 190 0.35 -19.42 -16.89
N VAL A 191 -0.48 -20.24 -17.55
CA VAL A 191 -0.21 -21.66 -17.76
C VAL A 191 1.13 -21.80 -18.49
N VAL A 192 2.21 -22.02 -17.73
CA VAL A 192 3.40 -22.64 -18.28
C VAL A 192 2.99 -24.06 -18.61
N ILE A 193 2.54 -24.27 -19.84
CA ILE A 193 2.34 -25.62 -20.39
C ILE A 193 3.71 -26.30 -20.22
N PRO A 194 3.84 -27.36 -19.40
CA PRO A 194 5.09 -28.08 -19.32
C PRO A 194 5.28 -28.74 -20.68
N VAL A 195 6.23 -28.23 -21.46
CA VAL A 195 6.70 -28.87 -22.68
C VAL A 195 7.23 -30.25 -22.27
N PRO A 196 6.62 -31.37 -22.71
CA PRO A 196 7.14 -32.67 -22.39
C PRO A 196 8.50 -32.85 -23.08
N LYS A 197 9.51 -33.10 -22.25
CA LYS A 197 10.87 -33.43 -22.65
C LYS A 197 10.89 -34.78 -23.38
N VAL A 198 11.14 -34.79 -24.68
CA VAL A 198 11.64 -35.96 -25.40
C VAL A 198 12.80 -35.55 -26.32
N SER A 199 13.83 -36.39 -26.28
CA SER A 199 15.20 -36.26 -26.80
C SER A 199 15.40 -35.92 -28.28
N GLN A 200 16.47 -35.13 -28.48
CA GLN A 200 17.53 -35.19 -29.49
C GLN A 200 17.16 -35.17 -30.98
N VAL A 201 17.73 -34.22 -31.74
CA VAL A 201 18.82 -34.47 -32.70
C VAL A 201 19.42 -33.12 -33.14
N THR A 202 20.75 -33.12 -33.19
CA THR A 202 21.70 -32.11 -33.67
C THR A 202 21.40 -31.62 -35.09
N ALA A 203 21.32 -30.30 -35.31
CA ALA A 203 21.75 -29.66 -36.57
C ALA A 203 21.98 -28.16 -36.36
N ARG A 204 23.26 -27.83 -36.31
CA ARG A 204 23.91 -26.54 -36.61
C ARG A 204 23.26 -25.83 -37.81
N VAL A 205 23.05 -24.51 -37.72
CA VAL A 205 23.52 -23.47 -38.67
C VAL A 205 23.25 -22.09 -38.06
N GLU A 206 24.38 -21.40 -37.84
CA GLU A 206 24.71 -19.97 -37.86
C GLU A 206 23.70 -18.88 -38.27
N ASN A 207 24.03 -17.69 -37.74
CA ASN A 207 23.69 -16.31 -38.11
C ASN A 207 22.36 -15.74 -37.56
N SER A 208 22.28 -14.52 -37.04
CA SER A 208 23.24 -13.45 -36.67
C SER A 208 22.37 -12.25 -36.20
N VAL A 209 22.87 -11.43 -35.27
CA VAL A 209 22.65 -9.97 -34.99
C VAL A 209 21.38 -9.28 -35.57
N GLU A 210 20.63 -8.36 -34.95
CA GLU A 210 20.98 -7.19 -34.14
C GLU A 210 19.67 -6.45 -33.74
N ALA A 211 19.78 -5.48 -32.83
CA ALA A 211 18.72 -4.61 -32.32
C ALA A 211 17.97 -3.77 -33.39
N VAL A 212 16.84 -3.15 -33.02
CA VAL A 212 16.49 -1.73 -33.33
C VAL A 212 15.16 -1.34 -32.67
N ASN A 213 15.19 -0.17 -32.02
CA ASN A 213 14.08 0.58 -31.45
C ASN A 213 13.21 1.20 -32.56
N ASP A 214 11.88 1.09 -32.48
CA ASP A 214 10.98 1.80 -33.41
C ASP A 214 9.67 2.25 -32.72
N PRO A 215 9.30 3.55 -32.74
CA PRO A 215 8.15 4.12 -32.03
C PRO A 215 6.79 3.92 -32.75
N VAL A 216 6.65 2.92 -33.61
CA VAL A 216 5.47 2.73 -34.48
C VAL A 216 4.43 1.74 -33.88
N LYS A 217 4.72 1.12 -32.72
CA LYS A 217 3.88 0.07 -32.13
C LYS A 217 2.61 0.58 -31.42
N GLU A 218 2.65 1.74 -30.75
CA GLU A 218 1.52 2.25 -29.97
C GLU A 218 0.30 2.64 -30.83
N VAL A 219 0.52 3.20 -32.03
CA VAL A 219 -0.60 3.65 -32.89
C VAL A 219 -1.38 2.48 -33.47
N LYS A 220 -0.69 1.37 -33.80
CA LYS A 220 -1.33 0.15 -34.31
C LYS A 220 -2.10 -0.61 -33.23
N GLU A 221 -1.62 -0.62 -31.98
CA GLU A 221 -2.33 -1.27 -30.88
C GLU A 221 -3.61 -0.50 -30.50
N ASN A 222 -3.57 0.84 -30.45
CA ASN A 222 -4.74 1.64 -30.14
C ASN A 222 -5.83 1.53 -31.22
N ALA A 223 -5.46 1.51 -32.51
CA ALA A 223 -6.41 1.24 -33.59
C ALA A 223 -7.10 -0.14 -33.42
N GLY A 224 -6.33 -1.17 -33.06
CA GLY A 224 -6.87 -2.51 -32.80
C GLY A 224 -7.70 -2.63 -31.51
N ARG A 225 -7.49 -1.74 -30.51
CA ARG A 225 -8.31 -1.67 -29.30
C ARG A 225 -9.67 -1.02 -29.59
N VAL A 226 -9.68 0.09 -30.32
CA VAL A 226 -10.92 0.78 -30.71
C VAL A 226 -11.78 -0.11 -31.61
N GLU A 227 -11.18 -0.82 -32.56
CA GLU A 227 -11.92 -1.74 -33.44
C GLU A 227 -12.57 -2.90 -32.67
N ARG A 228 -11.90 -3.40 -31.61
CA ARG A 228 -12.48 -4.41 -30.71
C ARG A 228 -13.66 -3.87 -29.91
N LEU A 229 -13.55 -2.65 -29.37
CA LEU A 229 -14.65 -2.00 -28.66
C LEU A 229 -15.85 -1.75 -29.58
N GLN A 230 -15.61 -1.33 -30.82
CA GLN A 230 -16.67 -1.15 -31.82
C GLN A 230 -17.39 -2.47 -32.15
N LYS A 231 -16.66 -3.59 -32.29
CA LYS A 231 -17.26 -4.92 -32.53
C LYS A 231 -18.07 -5.42 -31.33
N LEU A 232 -17.62 -5.13 -30.10
CA LEU A 232 -18.35 -5.47 -28.88
C LEU A 232 -19.64 -4.65 -28.77
N TRP A 233 -19.57 -3.34 -29.02
CA TRP A 233 -20.74 -2.45 -29.04
C TRP A 233 -21.76 -2.85 -30.11
N ALA A 234 -21.30 -3.27 -31.29
CA ALA A 234 -22.19 -3.74 -32.36
C ALA A 234 -22.97 -5.01 -31.98
N ARG A 235 -22.39 -5.87 -31.13
CA ARG A 235 -23.01 -7.13 -30.67
C ARG A 235 -23.85 -6.97 -29.40
N ALA A 236 -23.69 -5.87 -28.67
CA ALA A 236 -24.47 -5.60 -27.46
C ALA A 236 -25.96 -5.40 -27.77
N THR A 237 -26.79 -5.93 -26.88
CA THR A 237 -28.26 -5.81 -26.92
C THR A 237 -28.70 -4.37 -26.61
N GLN A 238 -29.96 -4.05 -26.89
CA GLN A 238 -30.48 -2.70 -26.66
C GLN A 238 -30.49 -2.34 -25.17
N ASP A 239 -30.71 -3.31 -24.28
CA ASP A 239 -30.74 -3.11 -22.83
C ASP A 239 -29.33 -2.87 -22.26
N GLU A 240 -28.31 -3.57 -22.77
CA GLU A 240 -26.92 -3.33 -22.35
C GLU A 240 -26.42 -1.94 -22.79
N LYS A 241 -26.85 -1.50 -23.98
CA LYS A 241 -26.52 -0.15 -24.47
C LYS A 241 -27.18 0.94 -23.63
N THR A 242 -28.42 0.77 -23.19
CA THR A 242 -29.11 1.77 -22.34
C THR A 242 -28.52 1.85 -20.94
N ILE A 243 -28.15 0.72 -20.33
CA ILE A 243 -27.44 0.68 -19.04
C ILE A 243 -26.10 1.42 -19.16
N PHE A 244 -25.34 1.17 -20.23
CA PHE A 244 -24.08 1.86 -20.47
C PHE A 244 -24.27 3.37 -20.70
N LEU A 245 -25.31 3.78 -21.43
CA LEU A 245 -25.64 5.20 -21.64
C LEU A 245 -26.10 5.90 -20.35
N GLN A 246 -26.82 5.20 -19.47
CA GLN A 246 -27.18 5.74 -18.16
C GLN A 246 -25.93 5.97 -17.30
N TRP A 247 -24.99 5.02 -17.31
CA TRP A 247 -23.75 5.14 -16.55
C TRP A 247 -22.91 6.37 -16.95
N ILE A 248 -22.78 6.67 -18.25
CA ILE A 248 -22.02 7.86 -18.70
C ILE A 248 -22.73 9.20 -18.45
N THR A 249 -24.05 9.19 -18.24
CA THR A 249 -24.86 10.40 -18.01
C THR A 249 -24.94 10.77 -16.52
N VAL A 250 -24.59 9.85 -15.62
CA VAL A 250 -24.59 10.04 -14.16
C VAL A 250 -23.28 10.65 -13.64
N LYS A 251 -22.42 11.15 -14.54
CA LYS A 251 -21.22 11.94 -14.18
C LYS A 251 -21.53 13.43 -14.04
#